data_AF-A0A3M6VTU8-F1
#
_entry.id   AF-A0A3M6VTU8-F1
#
_cell.length_a   1.000
_cell.length_b   1.000
_cell.length_c   1.000
_cell.angle_alpha   90.00
_cell.angle_beta   90.00
_cell.angle_gamma   90.00
#
_symmetry.space_group_name_H-M   'P 1'
#
loop_
_entity.id
_entity.type
_entity.pdbx_description
1 polymer ?
#
loop_
_entity_poly.entity_id
_entity_poly.type
_entity_poly.pdbx_seq_one_letter_code
_entity_poly.pdbx_strand_id
1 'polypeptide(L)'
;MTVYDQDIGTKNGKYYAVNFPLLSGMNDESYQSVFKPVIQKVMETFAPSAVVLQCGADSLTGDRLGCFNVTTRGHGECVKFVKSFGLPMLVLGGGGYTIRNVSRAWAYETSILLDEEVSNNIPYNDYFEFYAPNFKLHLEPDPDLENANSREYLDECKNKIFENLRALTGAPSVQMSQAPPTYMLREEDEDAADPDSRTDNDGKRCHEAEFYRDDKDQRGNDDADASNSTIAANGPLQDEGADNTAPDVIPMDVD
;
A
#
# COMPACT_ATOMS: atom_id res chain seq x y z
N MET A 1 -4.31 -8.29 3.06
CA MET A 1 -2.84 -8.28 2.96
C MET A 1 -2.28 -8.67 4.32
N THR A 2 -1.45 -9.71 4.40
CA THR A 2 -0.98 -10.24 5.70
C THR A 2 0.33 -9.57 6.08
N VAL A 3 0.28 -8.63 7.03
CA VAL A 3 1.50 -8.07 7.65
C VAL A 3 1.65 -8.69 9.03
N TYR A 4 2.80 -9.28 9.30
CA TYR A 4 3.09 -9.94 10.58
C TYR A 4 3.45 -8.92 11.66
N ASP A 5 3.16 -9.24 12.94
CA ASP A 5 3.43 -8.34 14.08
C ASP A 5 4.91 -8.01 14.30
N GLN A 6 5.80 -8.75 13.63
CA GLN A 6 7.25 -8.63 13.66
C GLN A 6 7.84 -7.97 12.41
N ASP A 7 7.04 -7.57 11.41
CA ASP A 7 7.57 -6.78 10.30
C ASP A 7 7.81 -5.32 10.74
N ILE A 8 9.10 -5.02 10.90
CA ILE A 8 9.65 -3.71 11.27
C ILE A 8 10.54 -3.15 10.15
N GLY A 9 10.48 -3.70 8.94
CA GLY A 9 11.37 -3.34 7.84
C GLY A 9 12.79 -3.90 7.97
N THR A 10 13.61 -3.71 6.94
CA THR A 10 14.95 -4.33 6.83
C THR A 10 16.06 -3.33 6.51
N LYS A 11 17.32 -3.70 6.81
CA LYS A 11 18.52 -2.87 6.60
C LYS A 11 18.33 -1.47 7.21
N ASN A 12 18.56 -0.41 6.43
CA ASN A 12 18.40 0.98 6.86
C ASN A 12 16.93 1.36 7.16
N GLY A 13 15.95 0.60 6.64
CA GLY A 13 14.52 0.77 6.91
C GLY A 13 14.03 0.04 8.17
N LYS A 14 14.91 -0.61 8.94
CA LYS A 14 14.54 -1.27 10.20
C LYS A 14 14.04 -0.24 11.22
N TYR A 15 12.93 -0.56 11.89
CA TYR A 15 12.13 0.29 12.79
C TYR A 15 11.36 1.44 12.11
N TYR A 16 11.47 1.62 10.78
CA TYR A 16 10.69 2.63 10.05
C TYR A 16 9.35 2.09 9.50
N ALA A 17 9.14 0.77 9.50
CA ALA A 17 7.81 0.20 9.34
C ALA A 17 7.16 -0.03 10.71
N VAL A 18 5.91 0.40 10.87
CA VAL A 18 5.11 0.25 12.09
C VAL A 18 3.77 -0.35 11.71
N ASN A 19 3.49 -1.54 12.24
CA ASN A 19 2.31 -2.33 11.91
C ASN A 19 1.52 -2.64 13.18
N PHE A 20 0.22 -2.34 13.18
CA PHE A 20 -0.68 -2.65 14.30
C PHE A 20 -1.63 -3.78 13.87
N PRO A 21 -1.43 -5.03 14.33
CA PRO A 21 -2.35 -6.12 14.04
C PRO A 21 -3.66 -5.92 14.80
N LEU A 22 -4.79 -6.07 14.11
CA LEU A 22 -6.14 -5.87 14.65
C LEU A 22 -7.04 -7.06 14.31
N LEU A 23 -7.99 -7.32 15.21
CA LEU A 23 -8.98 -8.39 15.13
C LEU A 23 -10.36 -7.84 14.72
N SER A 24 -11.29 -8.74 14.40
CA SER A 24 -12.67 -8.42 13.99
C SER A 24 -13.43 -7.56 15.02
N GLY A 25 -14.39 -6.78 14.53
CA GLY A 25 -15.32 -5.99 15.36
C GLY A 25 -14.72 -4.76 16.04
N MET A 26 -13.51 -4.33 15.65
CA MET A 26 -12.87 -3.12 16.14
C MET A 26 -13.81 -1.90 16.06
N ASN A 27 -14.03 -1.21 17.19
CA ASN A 27 -14.98 -0.10 17.33
C ASN A 27 -14.28 1.27 17.51
N ASP A 28 -15.06 2.37 17.43
CA ASP A 28 -14.58 3.75 17.50
C ASP A 28 -13.72 4.08 18.74
N GLU A 29 -14.06 3.53 19.90
CA GLU A 29 -13.36 3.81 21.17
C GLU A 29 -12.03 3.06 21.24
N SER A 30 -12.05 1.75 20.99
CA SER A 30 -10.86 0.91 20.93
C SER A 30 -9.88 1.41 19.87
N TYR A 31 -10.37 1.77 18.67
CA TYR A 31 -9.52 2.24 17.57
C TYR A 31 -8.82 3.56 17.93
N GLN A 32 -9.54 4.55 18.47
CA GLN A 32 -8.95 5.81 18.92
C GLN A 32 -7.96 5.61 20.08
N SER A 33 -8.21 4.64 20.98
CA SER A 33 -7.34 4.35 22.13
C SER A 33 -5.95 3.81 21.75
N VAL A 34 -5.79 3.31 20.52
CA VAL A 34 -4.50 2.88 19.97
C VAL A 34 -3.98 3.84 18.90
N PHE A 35 -4.83 4.34 18.00
CA PHE A 35 -4.43 5.24 16.91
C PHE A 35 -3.82 6.53 17.44
N LYS A 36 -4.50 7.23 18.35
CA LYS A 36 -4.06 8.56 18.81
C LYS A 36 -2.69 8.47 19.55
N PRO A 37 -2.46 7.54 20.50
CA PRO A 37 -1.15 7.38 21.13
C PRO A 37 -0.04 6.89 20.19
N VAL A 38 -0.31 5.96 19.26
CA VAL A 38 0.71 5.46 18.32
C VAL A 38 1.12 6.53 17.33
N ILE A 39 0.16 7.24 16.72
CA ILE A 39 0.47 8.33 15.78
C ILE A 39 1.14 9.50 16.50
N GLN A 40 0.73 9.86 17.73
CA GLN A 40 1.48 10.83 18.53
C GLN A 40 2.94 10.38 18.70
N LYS A 41 3.18 9.11 19.03
CA LYS A 41 4.56 8.64 19.25
C LYS A 41 5.39 8.56 17.98
N VAL A 42 4.76 8.29 16.83
CA VAL A 42 5.41 8.44 15.51
C VAL A 42 5.77 9.89 15.25
N MET A 43 4.87 10.86 15.48
CA MET A 43 5.17 12.29 15.31
C MET A 43 6.30 12.77 16.23
N GLU A 44 6.32 12.32 17.49
CA GLU A 44 7.38 12.64 18.46
C GLU A 44 8.76 12.11 18.06
N THR A 45 8.87 10.85 17.62
CA THR A 45 10.20 10.24 17.36
C THR A 45 10.64 10.36 15.90
N PHE A 46 9.74 10.21 14.92
CA PHE A 46 10.10 10.33 13.50
C PHE A 46 10.19 11.80 13.07
N ALA A 47 9.39 12.69 13.65
CA ALA A 47 9.36 14.13 13.34
C ALA A 47 9.24 14.43 11.82
N PRO A 48 8.17 13.96 11.14
CA PRO A 48 7.98 14.15 9.70
C PRO A 48 7.77 15.63 9.32
N SER A 49 8.20 15.99 8.11
CA SER A 49 7.98 17.32 7.51
C SER A 49 6.69 17.42 6.67
N ALA A 50 6.09 16.29 6.31
CA ALA A 50 4.85 16.16 5.55
C ALA A 50 4.20 14.79 5.83
N VAL A 51 2.90 14.65 5.55
CA VAL A 51 2.13 13.43 5.82
C VAL A 51 1.34 13.02 4.58
N VAL A 52 1.31 11.71 4.29
CA VAL A 52 0.33 11.11 3.38
C VAL A 52 -0.61 10.26 4.23
N LEU A 53 -1.92 10.54 4.16
CA LEU A 53 -2.95 9.82 4.92
C LEU A 53 -3.88 9.09 3.95
N GLN A 54 -3.91 7.76 4.05
CA GLN A 54 -4.76 6.89 3.25
C GLN A 54 -6.04 6.57 4.05
N CYS A 55 -7.20 6.98 3.52
CA CYS A 55 -8.51 6.88 4.15
C CYS A 55 -9.31 5.70 3.57
N GLY A 56 -8.96 4.49 4.03
CA GLY A 56 -9.60 3.23 3.61
C GLY A 56 -11.00 3.07 4.22
N ALA A 57 -12.03 3.30 3.41
CA ALA A 57 -13.43 3.19 3.81
C ALA A 57 -13.93 1.74 3.94
N ASP A 58 -13.08 0.75 3.70
CA ASP A 58 -13.29 -0.67 4.05
C ASP A 58 -13.08 -0.96 5.53
N SER A 59 -12.52 -0.03 6.32
CA SER A 59 -12.53 -0.12 7.79
C SER A 59 -13.90 0.17 8.41
N LEU A 60 -14.89 0.60 7.63
CA LEU A 60 -16.19 1.05 8.12
C LEU A 60 -17.15 -0.10 8.45
N THR A 61 -17.98 0.13 9.47
CA THR A 61 -19.12 -0.74 9.79
C THR A 61 -20.06 -0.91 8.60
N GLY A 62 -20.52 -2.15 8.37
CA GLY A 62 -21.37 -2.52 7.24
C GLY A 62 -20.70 -2.46 5.86
N ASP A 63 -19.36 -2.55 5.79
CA ASP A 63 -18.67 -2.86 4.53
C ASP A 63 -18.95 -4.31 4.06
N ARG A 64 -18.60 -4.65 2.80
CA ARG A 64 -18.79 -5.98 2.21
C ARG A 64 -17.62 -6.94 2.42
N LEU A 65 -16.40 -6.43 2.61
CA LEU A 65 -15.17 -7.20 2.76
C LEU A 65 -14.46 -6.89 4.08
N GLY A 66 -14.64 -5.67 4.62
CA GLY A 66 -14.21 -5.29 5.96
C GLY A 66 -14.95 -6.04 7.07
N CYS A 67 -14.25 -6.29 8.18
CA CYS A 67 -14.79 -6.95 9.39
C CYS A 67 -14.76 -6.06 10.63
N PHE A 68 -14.62 -4.74 10.46
CA PHE A 68 -14.55 -3.75 11.53
C PHE A 68 -15.91 -3.08 11.78
N ASN A 69 -16.03 -2.43 12.94
CA ASN A 69 -17.23 -1.76 13.41
C ASN A 69 -16.99 -0.25 13.65
N VAL A 70 -16.11 0.36 12.85
CA VAL A 70 -15.78 1.79 12.95
C VAL A 70 -16.83 2.61 12.20
N THR A 71 -17.34 3.67 12.83
CA THR A 71 -18.30 4.59 12.21
C THR A 71 -17.56 5.67 11.42
N THR A 72 -18.31 6.42 10.59
CA THR A 72 -17.81 7.67 9.97
C THR A 72 -17.21 8.66 10.99
N ARG A 73 -17.64 8.63 12.26
CA ARG A 73 -17.10 9.51 13.30
C ARG A 73 -15.74 9.03 13.80
N GLY A 74 -15.59 7.74 14.12
CA GLY A 74 -14.30 7.16 14.51
C GLY A 74 -13.24 7.29 13.42
N HIS A 75 -13.62 7.07 12.15
CA HIS A 75 -12.72 7.25 11.01
C HIS A 75 -12.36 8.74 10.80
N GLY A 76 -13.34 9.65 10.82
CA GLY A 76 -13.09 11.09 10.73
C GLY A 76 -12.24 11.67 11.87
N GLU A 77 -12.38 11.16 13.10
CA GLU A 77 -11.54 11.53 14.25
C GLU A 77 -10.06 11.18 14.04
N CYS A 78 -9.74 10.21 13.18
CA CYS A 78 -8.37 9.91 12.79
C CYS A 78 -7.81 11.00 11.84
N VAL A 79 -8.55 11.38 10.80
CA VAL A 79 -8.19 12.49 9.89
C VAL A 79 -7.99 13.79 10.68
N LYS A 80 -8.95 14.11 11.55
CA LYS A 80 -8.91 15.28 12.44
C LYS A 80 -7.69 15.28 13.38
N PHE A 81 -7.33 14.12 13.94
CA PHE A 81 -6.15 14.00 14.79
C PHE A 81 -4.86 14.24 14.00
N VAL A 82 -4.68 13.61 12.84
CA VAL A 82 -3.49 13.84 12.00
C VAL A 82 -3.44 15.29 11.50
N LYS A 83 -4.58 15.92 11.19
CA LYS A 83 -4.67 17.34 10.79
C LYS A 83 -4.17 18.28 11.90
N SER A 84 -4.42 17.94 13.17
CA SER A 84 -4.06 18.78 14.32
C SER A 84 -2.56 19.05 14.51
N PHE A 85 -1.68 18.25 13.87
CA PHE A 85 -0.23 18.48 13.86
C PHE A 85 0.22 19.62 12.93
N GLY A 86 -0.66 20.15 12.06
CA GLY A 86 -0.38 21.33 11.23
C GLY A 86 0.65 21.14 10.12
N LEU A 87 1.00 19.88 9.80
CA LEU A 87 1.94 19.53 8.73
C LEU A 87 1.25 19.55 7.35
N PRO A 88 2.00 19.81 6.26
CA PRO A 88 1.53 19.58 4.90
C PRO A 88 0.99 18.14 4.73
N MET A 89 -0.25 18.01 4.28
CA MET A 89 -0.96 16.73 4.21
C MET A 89 -1.49 16.46 2.80
N LEU A 90 -1.24 15.26 2.30
CA LEU A 90 -1.94 14.67 1.17
C LEU A 90 -2.91 13.61 1.70
N VAL A 91 -4.21 13.77 1.45
CA VAL A 91 -5.23 12.77 1.80
C VAL A 91 -5.65 12.01 0.55
N LEU A 92 -5.71 10.68 0.67
CA LEU A 92 -6.03 9.75 -0.42
C LEU A 92 -7.20 8.86 -0.01
N GLY A 93 -8.04 8.45 -0.97
CA GLY A 93 -9.02 7.38 -0.78
C GLY A 93 -8.35 5.99 -0.75
N GLY A 94 -9.09 4.95 -1.13
CA GLY A 94 -8.57 3.58 -1.24
C GLY A 94 -9.67 2.54 -1.24
N GLY A 95 -9.54 1.52 -0.38
CA GLY A 95 -10.55 0.47 -0.20
C GLY A 95 -11.91 1.02 0.28
N GLY A 96 -12.96 0.22 0.07
CA GLY A 96 -14.34 0.56 0.42
C GLY A 96 -15.33 -0.05 -0.57
N TYR A 97 -16.11 -1.02 -0.11
CA TYR A 97 -16.87 -1.94 -0.98
C TYR A 97 -18.39 -1.81 -0.79
N THR A 98 -18.86 -1.25 0.33
CA THR A 98 -20.19 -0.64 0.45
C THR A 98 -20.14 0.82 -0.02
N ILE A 99 -20.29 1.07 -1.32
CA ILE A 99 -20.10 2.38 -1.98
C ILE A 99 -20.86 3.56 -1.31
N ARG A 100 -22.08 3.31 -0.79
CA ARG A 100 -22.90 4.31 -0.06
C ARG A 100 -22.35 4.70 1.32
N ASN A 101 -21.38 3.94 1.85
CA ASN A 101 -20.67 4.22 3.10
C ASN A 101 -19.37 4.97 2.77
N VAL A 102 -18.70 4.61 1.68
CA VAL A 102 -17.53 5.32 1.14
C VAL A 102 -17.85 6.79 0.86
N SER A 103 -18.95 7.07 0.14
CA SER A 103 -19.37 8.45 -0.16
C SER A 103 -19.71 9.27 1.09
N ARG A 104 -20.27 8.64 2.13
CA ARG A 104 -20.52 9.28 3.44
C ARG A 104 -19.21 9.66 4.15
N ALA A 105 -18.25 8.73 4.19
CA ALA A 105 -16.99 8.90 4.90
C ALA A 105 -16.13 9.99 4.28
N TRP A 106 -15.81 9.87 2.98
CA TRP A 106 -14.96 10.86 2.30
C TRP A 106 -15.61 12.25 2.23
N ALA A 107 -16.95 12.37 2.17
CA ALA A 107 -17.63 13.66 2.26
C ALA A 107 -17.50 14.30 3.67
N TYR A 108 -17.61 13.50 4.73
CA TYR A 108 -17.42 13.97 6.10
C TYR A 108 -15.95 14.33 6.39
N GLU A 109 -15.01 13.52 5.91
CA GLU A 109 -13.57 13.78 6.03
C GLU A 109 -13.15 15.03 5.26
N THR A 110 -13.74 15.28 4.08
CA THR A 110 -13.57 16.54 3.35
C THR A 110 -14.04 17.74 4.18
N SER A 111 -15.17 17.62 4.90
CA SER A 111 -15.64 18.66 5.82
C SER A 111 -14.65 18.92 6.96
N ILE A 112 -14.08 17.86 7.57
CA ILE A 112 -13.02 17.96 8.58
C ILE A 112 -11.76 18.63 8.02
N LEU A 113 -11.39 18.35 6.77
CA LEU A 113 -10.25 18.98 6.11
C LEU A 113 -10.48 20.46 5.82
N LEU A 114 -11.72 20.87 5.55
CA LEU A 114 -12.12 22.27 5.34
C LEU A 114 -12.43 23.06 6.63
N ASP A 115 -12.48 22.40 7.80
CA ASP A 115 -12.99 22.95 9.08
C ASP A 115 -14.48 23.39 9.05
N GLU A 116 -15.28 22.77 8.16
CA GLU A 116 -16.69 23.08 7.95
C GLU A 116 -17.62 22.04 8.61
N GLU A 117 -18.65 22.49 9.34
CA GLU A 117 -19.64 21.60 9.95
C GLU A 117 -20.75 21.23 8.95
N VAL A 118 -20.91 19.93 8.66
CA VAL A 118 -21.95 19.41 7.77
C VAL A 118 -23.12 18.79 8.52
N SER A 119 -24.33 18.92 7.95
CA SER A 119 -25.53 18.32 8.53
C SER A 119 -25.48 16.79 8.47
N ASN A 120 -26.00 16.12 9.49
CA ASN A 120 -26.23 14.67 9.44
C ASN A 120 -27.36 14.28 8.46
N ASN A 121 -28.16 15.23 7.96
CA ASN A 121 -29.13 14.97 6.90
C ASN A 121 -28.44 15.12 5.54
N ILE A 122 -28.48 14.08 4.72
CA ILE A 122 -27.91 14.12 3.36
C ILE A 122 -28.74 15.07 2.49
N PRO A 123 -28.12 16.02 1.76
CA PRO A 123 -28.84 16.88 0.82
C PRO A 123 -29.31 16.09 -0.41
N TYR A 124 -30.35 16.58 -1.08
CA TYR A 124 -30.82 15.98 -2.33
C TYR A 124 -29.72 16.01 -3.40
N ASN A 125 -29.56 14.89 -4.11
CA ASN A 125 -28.55 14.65 -5.13
C ASN A 125 -29.01 13.50 -6.06
N ASP A 126 -28.36 13.33 -7.20
CA ASP A 126 -28.76 12.34 -8.23
C ASP A 126 -28.78 10.89 -7.71
N TYR A 127 -28.03 10.59 -6.64
CA TYR A 127 -27.94 9.28 -6.00
C TYR A 127 -28.70 9.21 -4.66
N PHE A 128 -29.60 10.15 -4.36
CA PHE A 128 -30.25 10.29 -3.05
C PHE A 128 -30.93 8.99 -2.55
N GLU A 129 -31.49 8.19 -3.46
CA GLU A 129 -32.14 6.91 -3.15
C GLU A 129 -31.18 5.85 -2.57
N PHE A 130 -29.88 5.90 -2.91
CA PHE A 130 -28.86 4.98 -2.38
C PHE A 130 -28.60 5.15 -0.87
N TYR A 131 -29.13 6.23 -0.27
CA TYR A 131 -29.00 6.55 1.15
C TYR A 131 -30.24 6.15 1.98
N ALA A 132 -31.26 5.55 1.36
CA ALA A 132 -32.42 4.99 2.03
C ALA A 132 -32.02 3.85 3.03
N PRO A 133 -32.80 3.60 4.09
CA PRO A 133 -34.02 4.33 4.48
C PRO A 133 -33.75 5.56 5.37
N ASN A 134 -32.53 5.75 5.88
CA ASN A 134 -32.26 6.74 6.93
C ASN A 134 -31.90 8.14 6.40
N PHE A 135 -31.35 8.23 5.18
CA PHE A 135 -30.85 9.45 4.55
C PHE A 135 -29.88 10.24 5.45
N LYS A 136 -29.12 9.52 6.31
CA LYS A 136 -28.14 10.10 7.24
C LYS A 136 -26.72 9.97 6.73
N LEU A 137 -25.92 10.99 6.99
CA LEU A 137 -24.48 11.03 6.69
C LEU A 137 -23.74 10.04 7.58
N HIS A 138 -24.00 10.06 8.89
CA HIS A 138 -23.30 9.20 9.82
C HIS A 138 -23.87 7.78 9.85
N LEU A 139 -22.96 6.81 9.93
CA LEU A 139 -23.26 5.41 10.19
C LEU A 139 -23.40 5.18 11.69
N GLU A 140 -24.31 4.29 12.06
CA GLU A 140 -24.45 3.75 13.41
C GLU A 140 -23.68 2.42 13.48
N PRO A 141 -23.05 2.06 14.61
CA PRO A 141 -22.32 0.81 14.75
C PRO A 141 -23.28 -0.39 14.78
N ASP A 142 -22.81 -1.53 14.31
CA ASP A 142 -23.54 -2.80 14.34
C ASP A 142 -23.53 -3.35 15.78
N PRO A 143 -24.67 -3.56 16.45
CA PRO A 143 -24.72 -4.05 17.82
C PRO A 143 -24.43 -5.56 17.94
N ASP A 144 -24.56 -6.32 16.85
CA ASP A 144 -24.38 -7.78 16.85
C ASP A 144 -22.91 -8.18 16.56
N LEU A 145 -22.09 -7.23 16.08
CA LEU A 145 -20.67 -7.42 15.76
C LEU A 145 -19.77 -7.21 17.00
N GLU A 146 -19.53 -8.29 17.74
CA GLU A 146 -18.64 -8.33 18.91
C GLU A 146 -17.19 -7.91 18.58
N ASN A 147 -16.61 -7.05 19.43
CA ASN A 147 -15.23 -6.59 19.30
C ASN A 147 -14.24 -7.60 19.91
N ALA A 148 -13.56 -8.36 19.05
CA ALA A 148 -12.59 -9.37 19.47
C ALA A 148 -11.26 -8.77 20.02
N ASN A 149 -11.08 -7.45 19.97
CA ASN A 149 -9.87 -6.77 20.43
C ASN A 149 -9.96 -6.47 21.93
N SER A 150 -9.51 -7.40 22.78
CA SER A 150 -9.41 -7.14 24.22
C SER A 150 -8.45 -5.98 24.51
N ARG A 151 -8.66 -5.29 25.63
CA ARG A 151 -7.81 -4.15 26.03
C ARG A 151 -6.37 -4.59 26.25
N GLU A 152 -6.19 -5.76 26.85
CA GLU A 152 -4.91 -6.38 27.15
C GLU A 152 -4.12 -6.63 25.85
N TYR A 153 -4.77 -7.21 24.84
CA TYR A 153 -4.17 -7.42 23.51
C TYR A 153 -3.75 -6.12 22.83
N LEU A 154 -4.60 -5.09 22.90
CA LEU A 154 -4.30 -3.77 22.33
C LEU A 154 -3.17 -3.05 23.09
N ASP A 155 -3.12 -3.16 24.41
CA ASP A 155 -2.05 -2.60 25.25
C ASP A 155 -0.72 -3.37 25.00
N GLU A 156 -0.73 -4.70 24.84
CA GLU A 156 0.45 -5.49 24.44
C GLU A 156 1.00 -5.08 23.06
N CYS A 157 0.14 -5.00 22.04
CA CYS A 157 0.56 -4.61 20.69
C CYS A 157 1.12 -3.17 20.66
N LYS A 158 0.47 -2.25 21.37
CA LYS A 158 0.94 -0.86 21.54
C LYS A 158 2.28 -0.80 22.25
N ASN A 159 2.51 -1.61 23.30
CA ASN A 159 3.78 -1.65 24.02
C ASN A 159 4.93 -2.13 23.12
N LYS A 160 4.75 -3.22 22.35
CA LYS A 160 5.74 -3.67 21.34
C LYS A 160 6.11 -2.55 20.35
N ILE A 161 5.10 -1.84 19.84
CA ILE A 161 5.29 -0.70 18.92
C ILE A 161 6.06 0.45 19.62
N PHE A 162 5.73 0.75 20.87
CA PHE A 162 6.40 1.81 21.65
C PHE A 162 7.87 1.45 21.95
N GLU A 163 8.22 0.17 22.08
CA GLU A 163 9.61 -0.28 22.21
C GLU A 163 10.37 -0.16 20.88
N ASN A 164 9.77 -0.57 19.77
CA ASN A 164 10.33 -0.36 18.43
C ASN A 164 10.56 1.15 18.13
N LEU A 165 9.59 2.00 18.50
CA LEU A 165 9.68 3.47 18.36
C LEU A 165 10.70 4.13 19.32
N ARG A 166 11.33 3.40 20.25
CA ARG A 166 12.50 3.89 21.03
C ARG A 166 13.84 3.62 20.35
N ALA A 167 13.88 2.74 19.34
CA ALA A 167 15.11 2.42 18.61
C ALA A 167 15.39 3.38 17.44
N LEU A 168 14.41 4.21 17.07
CA LEU A 168 14.53 5.25 16.03
C LEU A 168 15.32 6.47 16.53
N THR A 169 16.14 7.06 15.65
CA THR A 169 16.99 8.23 15.93
C THR A 169 16.53 9.49 15.18
N GLY A 170 15.24 9.59 14.84
CA GLY A 170 14.69 10.63 13.94
C GLY A 170 14.39 10.10 12.53
N ALA A 171 13.77 10.92 11.69
CA ALA A 171 13.68 10.65 10.26
C ALA A 171 15.07 10.75 9.56
N PRO A 172 15.35 9.91 8.55
CA PRO A 172 16.52 10.09 7.70
C PRO A 172 16.35 11.39 6.90
N SER A 173 17.21 12.38 7.16
CA SER A 173 17.03 13.75 6.65
C SER A 173 17.35 13.87 5.16
N VAL A 174 16.30 13.89 4.34
CA VAL A 174 16.35 14.40 2.96
C VAL A 174 15.91 15.86 2.96
N GLN A 175 16.71 16.74 2.35
CA GLN A 175 16.39 18.16 2.28
C GLN A 175 15.23 18.39 1.30
N MET A 176 14.13 18.96 1.80
CA MET A 176 12.99 19.37 0.97
C MET A 176 13.44 20.41 -0.06
N SER A 177 13.38 20.06 -1.34
CA SER A 177 13.52 21.01 -2.45
C SER A 177 12.15 21.58 -2.84
N GLN A 178 12.12 22.84 -3.23
CA GLN A 178 10.94 23.38 -3.89
C GLN A 178 10.84 22.74 -5.29
N ALA A 179 9.66 22.20 -5.63
CA ALA A 179 9.42 21.67 -6.96
C ALA A 179 9.68 22.76 -8.04
N PRO A 180 10.30 22.41 -9.19
CA PRO A 180 10.47 23.36 -10.28
C PRO A 180 9.12 23.99 -10.68
N PRO A 181 9.07 25.30 -11.00
CA PRO A 181 7.85 25.92 -11.49
C PRO A 181 7.29 25.18 -12.71
N THR A 182 5.96 25.07 -12.81
CA THR A 182 5.29 24.25 -13.84
C THR A 182 5.69 24.63 -15.27
N TYR A 183 6.06 25.88 -15.55
CA TYR A 183 6.55 26.28 -16.88
C TYR A 183 7.93 25.67 -17.26
N MET A 184 8.67 25.10 -16.31
CA MET A 184 9.89 24.32 -16.56
C MET A 184 9.62 22.81 -16.67
N LEU A 185 8.42 22.36 -16.27
CA LEU A 185 7.85 21.10 -16.74
C LEU A 185 7.26 21.33 -18.13
N ARG A 186 8.15 21.60 -19.09
CA ARG A 186 7.79 21.52 -20.51
C ARG A 186 7.69 20.04 -20.87
N GLU A 187 6.52 19.48 -20.59
CA GLU A 187 5.94 18.51 -21.51
C GLU A 187 5.96 19.19 -22.89
N GLU A 188 6.66 18.59 -23.86
CA GLU A 188 6.58 19.08 -25.22
C GLU A 188 5.17 18.72 -25.71
N ASP A 189 4.44 19.72 -26.22
CA ASP A 189 3.06 19.56 -26.65
C ASP A 189 3.02 18.62 -27.87
N GLU A 190 2.84 17.32 -27.62
CA GLU A 190 2.90 16.28 -28.66
C GLU A 190 1.80 16.47 -29.71
N ASP A 191 0.70 17.15 -29.35
CA ASP A 191 -0.37 17.55 -30.27
C ASP A 191 -0.07 18.81 -31.09
N ALA A 192 1.04 19.51 -30.80
CA ALA A 192 1.63 20.49 -31.70
C ALA A 192 2.67 19.90 -32.68
N ALA A 193 3.04 18.62 -32.54
CA ALA A 193 3.93 17.91 -33.48
C ALA A 193 3.15 17.31 -34.66
N ASP A 194 3.76 17.35 -35.86
CA ASP A 194 3.23 16.71 -37.07
C ASP A 194 3.03 15.21 -36.81
N PRO A 195 1.81 14.64 -36.98
CA PRO A 195 1.53 13.25 -36.63
C PRO A 195 2.40 12.24 -37.36
N ASP A 196 2.86 12.52 -38.59
CA ASP A 196 3.76 11.64 -39.35
C ASP A 196 5.24 11.73 -38.86
N SER A 197 5.53 12.61 -37.89
CA SER A 197 6.87 12.82 -37.30
C SER A 197 7.01 12.33 -35.85
N ARG A 198 5.93 11.87 -35.21
CA ARG A 198 5.94 11.37 -33.83
C ARG A 198 6.74 10.07 -33.77
N THR A 199 7.92 10.12 -33.15
CA THR A 199 8.71 8.92 -32.84
C THR A 199 8.29 8.35 -31.49
N ASP A 200 8.18 7.02 -31.38
CA ASP A 200 7.82 6.30 -30.14
C ASP A 200 8.89 6.36 -29.03
N ASN A 201 9.75 7.40 -29.02
CA ASN A 201 10.82 7.60 -28.05
C ASN A 201 10.27 8.26 -26.76
N ASP A 202 9.31 7.56 -26.17
CA ASP A 202 8.61 7.86 -24.92
C ASP A 202 9.60 8.28 -23.81
N GLY A 203 9.49 9.51 -23.33
CA GLY A 203 10.51 10.22 -22.52
C GLY A 203 10.75 9.70 -21.10
N LYS A 204 10.37 8.45 -20.83
CA LYS A 204 10.44 7.79 -19.52
C LYS A 204 11.87 7.73 -18.98
N ARG A 205 12.10 8.51 -17.92
CA ARG A 205 13.25 8.33 -17.02
C ARG A 205 13.02 7.08 -16.17
N CYS A 206 13.25 5.90 -16.74
CA CYS A 206 13.23 4.65 -15.99
C CYS A 206 14.20 4.73 -14.81
N HIS A 207 13.69 4.55 -13.59
CA HIS A 207 14.54 4.50 -12.41
C HIS A 207 15.21 3.12 -12.31
N GLU A 208 16.42 3.01 -11.78
CA GLU A 208 17.23 1.77 -11.73
C GLU A 208 16.60 0.62 -10.90
N ALA A 209 15.39 0.82 -10.36
CA ALA A 209 14.61 -0.15 -9.61
C ALA A 209 13.35 -0.68 -10.35
N GLU A 210 13.03 -0.16 -11.54
CA GLU A 210 11.82 -0.50 -12.28
C GLU A 210 11.99 -1.77 -13.13
N PHE A 211 11.79 -2.93 -12.50
CA PHE A 211 11.85 -4.25 -13.14
C PHE A 211 10.55 -4.61 -13.89
N TYR A 212 10.15 -3.78 -14.85
CA TYR A 212 9.19 -4.19 -15.89
C TYR A 212 9.95 -4.57 -17.16
N ARG A 213 9.77 -5.82 -17.61
CA ARG A 213 10.30 -6.27 -18.90
C ARG A 213 9.30 -5.95 -20.01
N ASP A 214 9.85 -5.44 -21.10
CA ASP A 214 9.20 -4.99 -22.33
C ASP A 214 8.17 -5.98 -22.92
N ASP A 215 7.14 -5.48 -23.58
CA ASP A 215 5.90 -6.17 -24.01
C ASP A 215 6.08 -7.19 -25.17
N LYS A 216 7.26 -7.79 -25.30
CA LYS A 216 7.65 -8.65 -26.43
C LYS A 216 7.26 -10.12 -26.31
N ASP A 217 6.73 -10.56 -25.16
CA ASP A 217 6.29 -11.95 -24.96
C ASP A 217 4.90 -12.25 -25.57
N GLN A 218 4.16 -11.25 -26.07
CA GLN A 218 2.87 -11.44 -26.74
C GLN A 218 2.98 -11.51 -28.29
N ARG A 219 3.71 -12.50 -28.80
CA ARG A 219 3.62 -12.94 -30.21
C ARG A 219 4.16 -14.36 -30.40
N GLY A 220 3.38 -15.35 -29.99
CA GLY A 220 3.56 -16.71 -30.49
C GLY A 220 3.07 -16.81 -31.93
N ASN A 221 3.97 -17.10 -32.87
CA ASN A 221 3.60 -17.59 -34.20
C ASN A 221 4.69 -18.53 -34.72
N ASP A 222 4.30 -19.79 -34.88
CA ASP A 222 4.79 -20.81 -35.80
C ASP A 222 5.84 -20.35 -36.84
N ASP A 223 7.01 -20.99 -36.82
CA ASP A 223 7.94 -21.04 -37.95
C ASP A 223 8.28 -22.51 -38.23
N ALA A 224 8.18 -22.91 -39.50
CA ALA A 224 8.38 -24.30 -39.93
C ALA A 224 9.23 -24.40 -41.20
N ASP A 225 10.17 -25.34 -41.15
CA ASP A 225 10.94 -25.94 -42.27
C ASP A 225 12.15 -25.17 -42.84
N ALA A 226 12.98 -25.93 -43.57
CA ALA A 226 14.40 -25.74 -43.85
C ALA A 226 14.74 -24.62 -44.87
N SER A 227 15.99 -24.15 -45.02
CA SER A 227 17.14 -24.99 -45.45
C SER A 227 18.45 -24.21 -45.70
N ASN A 228 19.59 -24.93 -45.66
CA ASN A 228 20.91 -24.63 -46.27
C ASN A 228 21.71 -23.36 -45.81
N SER A 229 23.06 -23.32 -45.86
CA SER A 229 24.08 -24.38 -46.02
C SER A 229 25.54 -23.93 -45.73
N THR A 230 26.23 -24.65 -44.83
CA THR A 230 27.68 -25.03 -44.86
C THR A 230 28.86 -24.02 -44.88
N ILE A 231 29.90 -24.37 -44.09
CA ILE A 231 31.38 -24.19 -44.32
C ILE A 231 31.92 -22.73 -44.13
N ALA A 232 33.05 -22.45 -43.46
CA ALA A 232 34.15 -23.25 -42.84
C ALA A 232 34.85 -22.43 -41.70
N ALA A 233 35.93 -22.86 -41.01
CA ALA A 233 36.41 -24.15 -40.47
C ALA A 233 37.94 -24.07 -40.17
N ASN A 234 38.42 -24.44 -38.98
CA ASN A 234 39.84 -24.81 -38.71
C ASN A 234 40.00 -25.47 -37.33
N GLY A 235 40.96 -26.41 -37.19
CA GLY A 235 41.35 -27.10 -35.94
C GLY A 235 42.82 -26.86 -35.55
N PRO A 236 43.54 -27.76 -34.83
CA PRO A 236 43.19 -29.16 -34.52
C PRO A 236 43.44 -29.68 -33.07
N LEU A 237 42.73 -30.76 -32.74
CA LEU A 237 43.08 -31.96 -31.92
C LEU A 237 44.27 -31.95 -30.92
N GLN A 238 43.97 -32.40 -29.69
CA GLN A 238 44.71 -33.48 -29.01
C GLN A 238 43.78 -34.26 -28.04
N ASP A 239 44.22 -35.41 -27.55
CA ASP A 239 43.38 -36.53 -27.04
C ASP A 239 43.94 -37.13 -25.73
N GLU A 240 43.26 -38.17 -25.21
CA GLU A 240 43.55 -39.00 -24.03
C GLU A 240 43.23 -38.36 -22.65
N GLY A 241 42.67 -39.10 -21.68
CA GLY A 241 42.21 -40.50 -21.71
C GLY A 241 41.48 -40.88 -20.40
N ALA A 242 40.79 -42.03 -20.40
CA ALA A 242 40.05 -42.54 -19.23
C ALA A 242 40.33 -44.03 -19.00
N ASP A 243 40.29 -44.47 -17.74
CA ASP A 243 40.36 -45.88 -17.35
C ASP A 243 39.29 -46.21 -16.29
N ASN A 244 38.88 -47.47 -16.21
CA ASN A 244 37.75 -47.97 -15.43
C ASN A 244 38.20 -49.05 -14.43
N THR A 245 37.43 -49.29 -13.36
CA THR A 245 37.16 -50.67 -12.90
C THR A 245 35.99 -50.76 -11.90
N ALA A 246 35.36 -51.93 -11.89
CA ALA A 246 34.32 -52.44 -10.98
C ALA A 246 34.57 -53.97 -10.84
N PRO A 247 33.77 -54.81 -10.12
CA PRO A 247 32.58 -54.57 -9.30
C PRO A 247 32.82 -55.08 -7.83
N ASP A 248 32.01 -55.82 -7.04
CA ASP A 248 30.69 -56.45 -7.21
C ASP A 248 30.05 -56.91 -5.86
N VAL A 249 28.76 -57.29 -5.91
CA VAL A 249 27.99 -58.17 -5.00
C VAL A 249 27.69 -57.72 -3.54
N ILE A 250 26.48 -58.10 -3.08
CA ILE A 250 25.93 -57.94 -1.71
C ILE A 250 25.86 -59.32 -1.02
N PRO A 251 25.98 -59.43 0.32
CA PRO A 251 24.86 -59.99 1.10
C PRO A 251 24.62 -59.31 2.47
N MET A 252 23.66 -59.85 3.24
CA MET A 252 23.10 -59.30 4.48
C MET A 252 23.73 -59.84 5.78
N ASP A 253 23.28 -59.24 6.90
CA ASP A 253 22.93 -59.85 8.21
C ASP A 253 23.92 -59.88 9.40
N VAL A 254 23.29 -59.64 10.58
CA VAL A 254 23.66 -59.82 12.01
C VAL A 254 24.94 -59.17 12.57
N ASP A 255 24.78 -58.13 13.40
CA ASP A 255 24.72 -58.25 14.88
C ASP A 255 23.92 -57.08 15.51
#